data_AF-A0A0D1Z2N7-F1
#
_entry.id   AF-A0A0D1Z2N7-F1
#
_cell.length_a   1.000
_cell.length_b   1.000
_cell.length_c   1.000
_cell.angle_alpha   90.00
_cell.angle_beta   90.00
_cell.angle_gamma   90.00
#
_symmetry.space_group_name_H-M   'P 1'
#
loop_
_entity.id
_entity.type
_entity.pdbx_description
1 polymer ?
#
loop_
_entity_poly.entity_id
_entity_poly.type
_entity_poly.pdbx_seq_one_letter_code
_entity_poly.pdbx_strand_id
1 'polypeptide(L)'
;MPFFDSIKAGFKDLKAEGQKLMGSSSDPPPQQPYPQQQQGYYYGQPPPPQPQYNRPPPPPSQGSYPGQQAQAQRQQTYSNYPPPTFSPPPPQQQYGAPPPQGPPPQFASATGPPQQPIQGVYWSARFDPNSAVSQEWEEKQGNNNGWGNNELQHYTNQRENSFFTGNNLLVLRAISNPSHPDPAQKYTSARLVSRQRLARPRGSLVATLTLPSAPGIWPAFWLLPYEPFTWPTDGEIDIAETWNGDGINHSCLHWGQFTPEDNWKHRVVGSFIPGMQQGRPVRFEFAWDQNEQAGGQGRMVWYIDGRPVMKASIPQGTRKMADFNILLNIAMGGNVTQGKTPAQGVYDFVVYDMKMLDQPENGGWQKFDHDFHTTREGDTM
;
A
#
# COMPACT_ATOMS: atom_id res chain seq x y z
N MET A 1 -20.63 -11.27 -6.23
CA MET A 1 -20.77 -11.07 -7.70
C MET A 1 -21.67 -9.86 -7.97
N PRO A 2 -21.25 -8.64 -7.55
CA PRO A 2 -21.16 -7.55 -8.55
C PRO A 2 -20.07 -6.49 -8.24
N PHE A 3 -18.93 -6.86 -7.65
CA PHE A 3 -17.86 -5.90 -7.29
C PHE A 3 -16.82 -5.64 -8.40
N PHE A 4 -16.68 -6.55 -9.37
CA PHE A 4 -15.50 -6.62 -10.25
C PHE A 4 -15.65 -6.00 -11.65
N ASP A 5 -16.76 -5.31 -11.93
CA ASP A 5 -16.93 -4.61 -13.22
C ASP A 5 -16.49 -3.14 -13.19
N SER A 6 -16.39 -2.51 -12.00
CA SER A 6 -15.82 -1.15 -11.86
C SER A 6 -14.33 -1.11 -12.23
N ILE A 7 -13.55 -2.09 -11.75
CA ILE A 7 -12.10 -2.19 -12.02
C ILE A 7 -11.80 -2.35 -13.53
N LYS A 8 -12.74 -2.84 -14.35
CA LYS A 8 -12.51 -3.00 -15.80
C LYS A 8 -12.56 -1.68 -16.59
N ALA A 9 -13.13 -0.61 -16.03
CA ALA A 9 -13.29 0.66 -16.73
C ALA A 9 -12.00 1.50 -16.69
N GLY A 10 -11.36 1.65 -15.51
CA GLY A 10 -10.22 2.55 -15.32
C GLY A 10 -8.92 2.15 -16.05
N PHE A 11 -8.74 0.88 -16.39
CA PHE A 11 -7.48 0.38 -16.98
C PHE A 11 -7.44 0.37 -18.52
N LYS A 12 -8.49 0.83 -19.22
CA LYS A 12 -8.51 0.85 -20.69
C LYS A 12 -7.88 2.10 -21.30
N ASP A 13 -8.02 3.26 -20.66
CA ASP A 13 -7.62 4.54 -21.26
C ASP A 13 -6.11 4.84 -21.11
N LEU A 14 -5.47 4.35 -20.06
CA LEU A 14 -4.02 4.53 -19.81
C LEU A 14 -3.09 3.81 -20.82
N LYS A 15 -3.64 2.96 -21.71
CA LYS A 15 -2.88 2.41 -22.85
C LYS A 15 -3.01 3.20 -24.15
N ALA A 16 -3.96 4.15 -24.25
CA ALA A 16 -4.22 4.90 -25.48
C ALA A 16 -3.37 6.16 -25.62
N GLU A 17 -3.02 6.83 -24.52
CA GLU A 17 -2.24 8.09 -24.57
C GLU A 17 -0.72 7.87 -24.66
N GLY A 18 -0.20 6.75 -24.12
CA GLY A 18 1.23 6.44 -24.13
C GLY A 18 1.86 6.18 -25.52
N GLN A 19 1.06 5.96 -26.56
CA GLN A 19 1.55 5.66 -27.93
C GLN A 19 1.54 6.86 -28.90
N LYS A 20 1.21 8.07 -28.45
CA LYS A 20 1.21 9.29 -29.30
C LYS A 20 2.39 10.24 -29.11
N LEU A 21 3.35 9.94 -28.22
CA LEU A 21 4.43 10.86 -27.83
C LEU A 21 5.85 10.40 -28.20
N MET A 22 6.02 9.54 -29.21
CA MET A 22 7.33 9.27 -29.81
C MET A 22 7.29 9.32 -31.35
N GLY A 23 7.66 10.48 -31.89
CA GLY A 23 7.88 10.76 -33.31
C GLY A 23 8.70 12.05 -33.44
N SER A 24 9.78 12.03 -34.22
CA SER A 24 10.89 12.99 -34.08
C SER A 24 10.90 14.15 -35.08
N SER A 25 11.74 15.14 -34.72
CA SER A 25 12.58 16.04 -35.56
C SER A 25 12.10 17.43 -36.03
N SER A 26 12.89 18.42 -35.57
CA SER A 26 13.43 19.62 -36.24
C SER A 26 12.56 20.81 -36.72
N ASP A 27 13.04 21.98 -36.29
CA ASP A 27 12.94 23.36 -36.83
C ASP A 27 11.82 24.33 -36.33
N PRO A 28 12.19 25.56 -35.91
CA PRO A 28 11.28 26.67 -35.53
C PRO A 28 11.16 27.73 -36.67
N PRO A 29 10.55 28.95 -36.51
CA PRO A 29 9.83 29.55 -35.38
C PRO A 29 8.34 29.81 -35.77
N PRO A 30 7.67 31.01 -35.81
CA PRO A 30 8.00 32.41 -35.46
C PRO A 30 7.32 32.94 -34.16
N GLN A 31 7.41 34.25 -33.93
CA GLN A 31 6.62 35.06 -32.98
C GLN A 31 5.78 36.09 -33.77
N GLN A 32 4.65 36.61 -33.20
CA GLN A 32 3.96 37.91 -33.45
C GLN A 32 2.58 37.90 -32.71
N PRO A 33 1.88 39.04 -32.43
CA PRO A 33 1.83 39.57 -31.07
C PRO A 33 0.42 39.68 -30.42
N TYR A 34 0.39 40.06 -29.13
CA TYR A 34 -0.82 40.41 -28.38
C TYR A 34 -1.48 41.73 -28.82
N PRO A 35 -2.82 41.84 -28.70
CA PRO A 35 -3.51 43.10 -28.45
C PRO A 35 -4.22 43.13 -27.07
N GLN A 36 -4.45 44.34 -26.54
CA GLN A 36 -5.05 44.59 -25.22
C GLN A 36 -6.59 44.71 -25.23
N GLN A 37 -7.17 44.30 -24.10
CA GLN A 37 -8.38 44.79 -23.41
C GLN A 37 -9.46 45.61 -24.14
N GLN A 38 -10.72 45.24 -23.88
CA GLN A 38 -11.74 46.23 -23.51
C GLN A 38 -12.78 45.63 -22.55
N GLN A 39 -13.26 46.43 -21.60
CA GLN A 39 -14.30 46.05 -20.64
C GLN A 39 -15.70 46.38 -21.19
N GLY A 40 -16.71 45.58 -20.82
CA GLY A 40 -18.11 45.87 -21.12
C GLY A 40 -19.04 45.22 -20.09
N TYR A 41 -19.77 46.04 -19.33
CA TYR A 41 -20.80 45.58 -18.39
C TYR A 41 -22.13 45.36 -19.13
N TYR A 42 -22.79 44.21 -18.92
CA TYR A 42 -24.21 44.05 -19.25
C TYR A 42 -24.93 43.21 -18.18
N TYR A 43 -26.10 43.70 -17.76
CA TYR A 43 -26.99 43.03 -16.82
C TYR A 43 -27.94 42.04 -17.53
N GLY A 44 -28.02 40.83 -16.98
CA GLY A 44 -29.23 39.99 -16.87
C GLY A 44 -30.01 39.58 -18.13
N GLN A 45 -30.08 38.25 -18.36
CA GLN A 45 -31.30 37.48 -18.67
C GLN A 45 -31.09 36.00 -18.28
N PRO A 46 -32.13 35.26 -17.84
CA PRO A 46 -32.00 33.87 -17.38
C PRO A 46 -31.94 32.84 -18.53
N PRO A 47 -31.36 31.65 -18.31
CA PRO A 47 -31.20 30.62 -19.35
C PRO A 47 -32.51 29.87 -19.68
N PRO A 48 -32.66 29.35 -20.92
CA PRO A 48 -33.83 28.57 -21.34
C PRO A 48 -33.83 27.13 -20.76
N PRO A 49 -35.00 26.47 -20.66
CA PRO A 49 -35.15 25.16 -20.02
C PRO A 49 -34.60 24.00 -20.85
N GLN A 50 -34.15 22.94 -20.18
CA GLN A 50 -33.63 21.72 -20.81
C GLN A 50 -34.74 20.76 -21.28
N PRO A 51 -34.53 20.00 -22.38
CA PRO A 51 -35.48 19.00 -22.85
C PRO A 51 -35.46 17.72 -21.99
N GLN A 52 -36.66 17.25 -21.62
CA GLN A 52 -36.85 15.94 -21.00
C GLN A 52 -36.65 14.83 -22.04
N TYR A 53 -35.78 13.85 -21.75
CA TYR A 53 -35.68 12.63 -22.55
C TYR A 53 -36.55 11.50 -21.96
N ASN A 54 -37.34 10.88 -22.83
CA ASN A 54 -38.33 9.86 -22.50
C ASN A 54 -37.72 8.53 -22.05
N ARG A 55 -38.51 7.77 -21.27
CA ARG A 55 -38.20 6.38 -20.89
C ARG A 55 -38.09 5.45 -22.12
N PRO A 56 -37.18 4.45 -22.12
CA PRO A 56 -37.17 3.41 -23.14
C PRO A 56 -38.38 2.45 -23.01
N PRO A 57 -38.83 1.82 -24.11
CA PRO A 57 -39.95 0.88 -24.12
C PRO A 57 -39.57 -0.52 -23.58
N PRO A 58 -40.56 -1.34 -23.17
CA PRO A 58 -40.33 -2.71 -22.71
C PRO A 58 -39.96 -3.69 -23.85
N PRO A 59 -39.26 -4.80 -23.56
CA PRO A 59 -38.86 -5.78 -24.57
C PRO A 59 -40.03 -6.65 -25.09
N PRO A 60 -39.99 -7.10 -26.36
CA PRO A 60 -41.03 -7.93 -26.96
C PRO A 60 -40.97 -9.41 -26.52
N SER A 61 -42.09 -10.10 -26.73
CA SER A 61 -42.32 -11.51 -26.37
C SER A 61 -41.73 -12.52 -27.37
N GLN A 62 -41.72 -13.80 -26.94
CA GLN A 62 -41.00 -14.91 -27.56
C GLN A 62 -41.44 -15.27 -29.00
N GLY A 63 -40.46 -15.64 -29.83
CA GLY A 63 -40.65 -16.30 -31.13
C GLY A 63 -39.54 -17.32 -31.38
N SER A 64 -39.93 -18.54 -31.78
CA SER A 64 -39.07 -19.74 -31.81
C SER A 64 -38.46 -20.02 -33.18
N TYR A 65 -37.19 -20.43 -33.25
CA TYR A 65 -36.60 -21.30 -34.30
C TYR A 65 -35.28 -21.93 -33.78
N PRO A 66 -34.74 -23.02 -34.40
CA PRO A 66 -34.19 -24.12 -33.60
C PRO A 66 -32.71 -24.45 -33.89
N GLY A 67 -32.03 -25.03 -32.88
CA GLY A 67 -30.75 -25.72 -33.12
C GLY A 67 -29.72 -25.61 -32.01
N GLN A 68 -29.94 -26.28 -30.87
CA GLN A 68 -28.87 -26.60 -29.90
C GLN A 68 -29.29 -27.71 -28.91
N GLN A 69 -29.36 -28.96 -29.38
CA GLN A 69 -29.46 -30.15 -28.51
C GLN A 69 -28.09 -30.83 -28.37
N ALA A 70 -27.22 -30.30 -27.49
CA ALA A 70 -25.97 -30.98 -27.13
C ALA A 70 -25.33 -30.45 -25.81
N GLN A 71 -26.09 -30.26 -24.72
CA GLN A 71 -25.47 -29.99 -23.40
C GLN A 71 -26.30 -30.33 -22.14
N ALA A 72 -27.59 -30.67 -22.26
CA ALA A 72 -28.52 -30.86 -21.14
C ALA A 72 -28.42 -32.23 -20.40
N GLN A 73 -27.21 -32.80 -20.22
CA GLN A 73 -27.00 -34.11 -19.55
C GLN A 73 -25.94 -34.12 -18.44
N ARG A 74 -25.52 -32.96 -17.89
CA ARG A 74 -24.59 -32.89 -16.73
C ARG A 74 -25.03 -31.93 -15.60
N GLN A 75 -26.33 -31.81 -15.35
CA GLN A 75 -26.88 -31.02 -14.22
C GLN A 75 -28.01 -31.73 -13.44
N GLN A 76 -27.95 -33.07 -13.30
CA GLN A 76 -28.96 -33.84 -12.54
C GLN A 76 -28.40 -34.62 -11.33
N THR A 77 -27.21 -34.30 -10.86
CA THR A 77 -26.70 -34.76 -9.56
C THR A 77 -26.31 -33.56 -8.70
N TYR A 78 -26.57 -33.67 -7.39
CA TYR A 78 -26.47 -32.60 -6.37
C TYR A 78 -27.67 -31.63 -6.23
N SER A 79 -28.87 -32.20 -6.12
CA SER A 79 -29.95 -31.59 -5.33
C SER A 79 -30.39 -32.60 -4.26
N ASN A 80 -29.83 -32.50 -3.06
CA ASN A 80 -30.27 -33.16 -1.81
C ASN A 80 -29.33 -32.80 -0.63
N TYR A 81 -29.36 -31.55 -0.18
CA TYR A 81 -28.94 -31.15 1.17
C TYR A 81 -29.91 -30.06 1.68
N PRO A 82 -30.36 -30.11 2.94
CA PRO A 82 -31.19 -29.05 3.51
C PRO A 82 -30.37 -27.75 3.71
N PRO A 83 -31.00 -26.57 3.67
CA PRO A 83 -30.30 -25.31 3.91
C PRO A 83 -29.81 -25.22 5.37
N PRO A 84 -28.63 -24.62 5.63
CA PRO A 84 -28.14 -24.42 6.99
C PRO A 84 -29.02 -23.42 7.75
N THR A 85 -29.47 -23.81 8.94
CA THR A 85 -30.17 -22.91 9.88
C THR A 85 -29.17 -21.95 10.51
N PHE A 86 -29.33 -20.65 10.28
CA PHE A 86 -28.58 -19.62 11.00
C PHE A 86 -29.09 -19.50 12.44
N SER A 87 -28.25 -19.86 13.40
CA SER A 87 -28.41 -19.43 14.79
C SER A 87 -27.92 -17.99 14.94
N PRO A 88 -28.64 -17.10 15.65
CA PRO A 88 -28.10 -15.78 15.97
C PRO A 88 -26.86 -15.90 16.89
N PRO A 89 -25.91 -14.96 16.81
CA PRO A 89 -24.76 -14.96 17.70
C PRO A 89 -25.20 -14.78 19.17
N PRO A 90 -24.48 -15.37 20.15
CA PRO A 90 -24.76 -15.14 21.56
C PRO A 90 -24.58 -13.65 21.91
N PRO A 91 -25.35 -13.13 22.90
CA PRO A 91 -25.23 -11.73 23.30
C PRO A 91 -23.82 -11.42 23.78
N GLN A 92 -23.28 -10.29 23.31
CA GLN A 92 -21.95 -9.82 23.68
C GLN A 92 -21.86 -9.61 25.19
N GLN A 93 -20.92 -10.29 25.85
CA GLN A 93 -20.58 -9.95 27.22
C GLN A 93 -19.94 -8.55 27.24
N GLN A 94 -20.44 -7.70 28.13
CA GLN A 94 -20.01 -6.32 28.27
C GLN A 94 -18.62 -6.29 28.93
N TYR A 95 -17.57 -6.39 28.13
CA TYR A 95 -16.20 -6.26 28.61
C TYR A 95 -16.00 -4.87 29.24
N GLY A 96 -15.66 -4.86 30.53
CA GLY A 96 -15.40 -3.63 31.27
C GLY A 96 -14.21 -2.85 30.69
N ALA A 97 -14.19 -1.54 30.94
CA ALA A 97 -13.13 -0.67 30.45
C ALA A 97 -11.73 -1.19 30.88
N PRO A 98 -10.73 -1.19 29.97
CA PRO A 98 -9.38 -1.60 30.32
C PRO A 98 -8.79 -0.66 31.39
N PRO A 99 -7.99 -1.17 32.34
CA PRO A 99 -7.36 -0.33 33.36
C PRO A 99 -6.38 0.66 32.73
N PRO A 100 -6.07 1.79 33.42
CA PRO A 100 -5.13 2.79 32.93
C PRO A 100 -3.77 2.15 32.61
N GLN A 101 -3.31 2.30 31.36
CA GLN A 101 -1.98 1.84 30.97
C GLN A 101 -0.92 2.72 31.65
N GLY A 102 0.05 2.08 32.30
CA GLY A 102 1.25 2.76 32.80
C GLY A 102 2.09 3.33 31.64
N PRO A 103 3.13 4.14 31.95
CA PRO A 103 4.03 4.64 30.91
C PRO A 103 4.63 3.47 30.11
N PRO A 104 4.84 3.63 28.79
CA PRO A 104 5.39 2.57 27.97
C PRO A 104 6.76 2.13 28.50
N PRO A 105 7.09 0.83 28.48
CA PRO A 105 8.37 0.35 28.97
C PRO A 105 9.52 1.03 28.21
N GLN A 106 10.38 1.73 28.95
CA GLN A 106 11.66 2.18 28.44
C GLN A 106 12.54 0.93 28.28
N PHE A 107 12.58 0.38 27.08
CA PHE A 107 13.47 -0.73 26.77
C PHE A 107 14.92 -0.27 26.93
N ALA A 108 15.63 -0.90 27.88
CA ALA A 108 17.06 -0.67 28.05
C ALA A 108 17.78 -0.98 26.72
N SER A 109 18.70 -0.10 26.34
CA SER A 109 19.43 -0.17 25.07
C SER A 109 20.02 -1.55 24.84
N ALA A 110 19.58 -2.25 23.80
CA ALA A 110 20.13 -3.55 23.42
C ALA A 110 21.65 -3.42 23.23
N THR A 111 22.41 -4.30 23.87
CA THR A 111 23.87 -4.18 24.05
C THR A 111 24.64 -4.43 22.75
N GLY A 112 24.65 -3.45 21.86
CA GLY A 112 25.66 -3.26 20.82
C GLY A 112 26.57 -2.07 21.15
N PRO A 113 27.70 -1.91 20.45
CA PRO A 113 28.49 -0.70 20.55
C PRO A 113 27.61 0.52 20.19
N PRO A 114 27.65 1.62 20.97
CA PRO A 114 26.84 2.79 20.66
C PRO A 114 27.26 3.37 19.32
N GLN A 115 26.34 3.35 18.34
CA GLN A 115 26.50 4.14 17.13
C GLN A 115 26.62 5.61 17.56
N GLN A 116 27.65 6.29 17.08
CA GLN A 116 27.85 7.71 17.36
C GLN A 116 26.60 8.49 16.90
N PRO A 117 26.09 9.49 17.66
CA PRO A 117 24.93 10.26 17.26
C PRO A 117 25.20 10.99 15.93
N ILE A 118 24.70 10.44 14.83
CA ILE A 118 24.69 11.13 13.54
C ILE A 118 23.68 12.27 13.70
N GLN A 119 24.13 13.52 13.55
CA GLN A 119 23.29 14.69 13.78
C GLN A 119 22.00 14.61 12.95
N GLY A 120 20.85 14.71 13.61
CA GLY A 120 19.54 14.60 12.96
C GLY A 120 19.03 13.16 12.76
N VAL A 121 19.78 12.12 13.13
CA VAL A 121 19.31 10.72 13.20
C VAL A 121 18.96 10.38 14.64
N TYR A 122 17.75 9.92 14.91
CA TYR A 122 17.34 9.50 16.27
C TYR A 122 17.14 8.00 16.43
N TRP A 123 17.10 7.25 15.33
CA TRP A 123 17.15 5.79 15.33
C TRP A 123 17.72 5.29 14.00
N SER A 124 18.44 4.16 14.05
CA SER A 124 18.86 3.39 12.88
C SER A 124 18.71 1.92 13.20
N ALA A 125 18.29 1.13 12.21
CA ALA A 125 18.46 -0.32 12.30
C ALA A 125 19.96 -0.66 12.29
N ARG A 126 20.35 -1.72 13.00
CA ARG A 126 21.74 -2.18 13.13
C ARG A 126 22.11 -3.21 12.07
N PHE A 127 21.19 -4.13 11.78
CA PHE A 127 21.38 -5.24 10.85
C PHE A 127 22.63 -6.09 11.15
N ASP A 128 22.95 -6.25 12.44
CA ASP A 128 24.17 -6.92 12.90
C ASP A 128 24.14 -8.43 12.60
N PRO A 129 25.06 -8.99 11.78
CA PRO A 129 25.09 -10.41 11.43
C PRO A 129 25.29 -11.36 12.64
N ASN A 130 25.72 -10.85 13.79
CA ASN A 130 25.89 -11.62 15.03
C ASN A 130 24.64 -11.62 15.91
N SER A 131 23.64 -10.79 15.58
CA SER A 131 22.38 -10.67 16.30
C SER A 131 21.26 -11.46 15.62
N ALA A 132 20.28 -11.92 16.40
CA ALA A 132 19.06 -12.50 15.84
C ALA A 132 18.15 -11.39 15.28
N VAL A 133 17.46 -11.64 14.17
CA VAL A 133 16.48 -10.71 13.58
C VAL A 133 15.42 -10.30 14.60
N SER A 134 15.02 -11.24 15.46
CA SER A 134 14.06 -11.04 16.57
C SER A 134 14.45 -9.99 17.62
N GLN A 135 15.71 -9.52 17.66
CA GLN A 135 16.13 -8.41 18.53
C GLN A 135 15.63 -7.05 18.03
N GLU A 136 15.54 -6.86 16.71
CA GLU A 136 15.13 -5.60 16.09
C GLU A 136 13.69 -5.68 15.55
N TRP A 137 13.20 -6.88 15.29
CA TRP A 137 11.93 -7.16 14.62
C TRP A 137 11.10 -8.21 15.37
N GLU A 138 9.79 -8.20 15.16
CA GLU A 138 8.89 -9.31 15.44
C GLU A 138 8.63 -10.09 14.16
N GLU A 139 8.93 -11.37 14.18
CA GLU A 139 8.68 -12.29 13.06
C GLU A 139 7.26 -12.85 13.19
N LYS A 140 6.29 -12.27 12.46
CA LYS A 140 4.92 -12.80 12.37
C LYS A 140 4.94 -14.12 11.59
N GLN A 141 4.12 -15.08 12.00
CA GLN A 141 4.18 -16.45 11.49
C GLN A 141 2.84 -16.97 10.97
N GLY A 142 2.89 -17.96 10.08
CA GLY A 142 1.73 -18.61 9.47
C GLY A 142 1.10 -17.84 8.32
N ASN A 143 0.01 -18.40 7.79
CA ASN A 143 -0.78 -17.81 6.71
C ASN A 143 -2.01 -17.01 7.20
N ASN A 144 -2.47 -17.25 8.43
CA ASN A 144 -3.55 -16.51 9.10
C ASN A 144 -4.78 -16.22 8.18
N ASN A 145 -5.30 -17.24 7.51
CA ASN A 145 -6.39 -17.15 6.52
C ASN A 145 -6.09 -16.15 5.37
N GLY A 146 -4.88 -16.21 4.82
CA GLY A 146 -4.40 -15.35 3.74
C GLY A 146 -4.24 -13.88 4.12
N TRP A 147 -4.03 -13.57 5.41
CA TRP A 147 -3.78 -12.22 5.95
C TRP A 147 -4.78 -11.14 5.51
N GLY A 148 -6.04 -11.54 5.25
CA GLY A 148 -7.11 -10.65 4.75
C GLY A 148 -7.12 -10.44 3.23
N ASN A 149 -6.03 -10.82 2.53
CA ASN A 149 -5.82 -10.55 1.12
C ASN A 149 -5.77 -11.81 0.23
N ASN A 150 -6.14 -12.98 0.75
CA ASN A 150 -6.01 -14.30 0.10
C ASN A 150 -4.55 -14.64 -0.28
N GLU A 151 -3.60 -14.19 0.53
CA GLU A 151 -2.17 -14.48 0.40
C GLU A 151 -1.88 -15.99 0.54
N LEU A 152 -0.89 -16.51 -0.19
CA LEU A 152 -0.60 -17.95 -0.29
C LEU A 152 0.48 -18.42 0.70
N GLN A 153 1.37 -17.53 1.12
CA GLN A 153 2.56 -17.90 1.89
C GLN A 153 2.26 -18.16 3.36
N HIS A 154 3.03 -19.05 3.95
CA HIS A 154 3.24 -19.10 5.38
C HIS A 154 4.45 -18.22 5.72
N TYR A 155 4.23 -17.16 6.51
CA TYR A 155 5.36 -16.43 7.08
C TYR A 155 6.06 -17.30 8.14
N THR A 156 7.38 -17.22 8.24
CA THR A 156 8.18 -17.99 9.21
C THR A 156 9.24 -17.12 9.88
N ASN A 157 9.80 -17.61 10.99
CA ASN A 157 11.01 -17.10 11.63
C ASN A 157 12.26 -17.93 11.29
N GLN A 158 12.23 -18.68 10.18
CA GLN A 158 13.37 -19.47 9.74
C GLN A 158 14.44 -18.54 9.15
N ARG A 159 15.71 -18.87 9.40
CA ARG A 159 16.86 -18.10 8.89
C ARG A 159 16.96 -18.10 7.35
N GLU A 160 16.25 -18.99 6.67
CA GLU A 160 16.12 -18.96 5.21
C GLU A 160 15.12 -17.90 4.72
N ASN A 161 14.15 -17.47 5.54
CA ASN A 161 13.16 -16.46 5.17
C ASN A 161 13.50 -15.06 5.69
N SER A 162 14.23 -14.92 6.81
CA SER A 162 14.81 -13.63 7.22
C SER A 162 16.19 -13.79 7.84
N PHE A 163 17.13 -12.94 7.45
CA PHE A 163 18.50 -12.96 7.98
C PHE A 163 19.26 -11.65 7.75
N PHE A 164 20.25 -11.40 8.59
CA PHE A 164 21.27 -10.38 8.36
C PHE A 164 22.47 -10.99 7.61
N THR A 165 23.02 -10.22 6.67
CA THR A 165 24.22 -10.58 5.89
C THR A 165 25.49 -10.08 6.57
N GLY A 166 26.65 -10.64 6.21
CA GLY A 166 27.96 -10.19 6.71
C GLY A 166 28.34 -8.74 6.34
N ASN A 167 27.55 -8.08 5.48
CA ASN A 167 27.71 -6.68 5.08
C ASN A 167 26.67 -5.75 5.73
N ASN A 168 26.07 -6.19 6.85
CA ASN A 168 25.03 -5.48 7.60
C ASN A 168 23.80 -5.10 6.76
N LEU A 169 23.36 -6.01 5.88
CA LEU A 169 22.09 -5.88 5.14
C LEU A 169 21.05 -6.83 5.75
N LEU A 170 19.79 -6.40 5.86
CA LEU A 170 18.66 -7.29 6.13
C LEU A 170 18.10 -7.85 4.82
N VAL A 171 17.90 -9.16 4.76
CA VAL A 171 17.22 -9.84 3.65
C VAL A 171 15.96 -10.51 4.17
N LEU A 172 14.83 -10.21 3.53
CA LEU A 172 13.63 -11.05 3.57
C LEU A 172 13.61 -11.87 2.29
N ARG A 173 13.26 -13.15 2.39
CA ARG A 173 13.32 -14.10 1.29
C ARG A 173 12.01 -14.89 1.20
N ALA A 174 11.32 -14.71 0.08
CA ALA A 174 10.19 -15.55 -0.30
C ALA A 174 10.69 -16.75 -1.12
N ILE A 175 10.24 -17.95 -0.75
CA ILE A 175 10.61 -19.22 -1.38
C ILE A 175 9.34 -19.86 -1.95
N SER A 176 9.35 -20.08 -3.26
CA SER A 176 8.27 -20.75 -3.98
C SER A 176 8.71 -22.17 -4.35
N ASN A 177 7.98 -23.16 -3.85
CA ASN A 177 8.16 -24.57 -4.17
C ASN A 177 6.78 -25.25 -4.37
N PRO A 178 6.04 -24.94 -5.46
CA PRO A 178 4.63 -25.35 -5.61
C PRO A 178 4.39 -26.86 -5.60
N SER A 179 5.44 -27.65 -5.92
CA SER A 179 5.46 -29.12 -5.93
C SER A 179 5.74 -29.75 -4.56
N HIS A 180 6.04 -28.96 -3.52
CA HIS A 180 6.30 -29.49 -2.18
C HIS A 180 5.10 -30.27 -1.62
N PRO A 181 5.30 -31.45 -0.99
CA PRO A 181 4.19 -32.28 -0.50
C PRO A 181 3.43 -31.64 0.67
N ASP A 182 4.12 -31.01 1.61
CA ASP A 182 3.50 -30.19 2.67
C ASP A 182 3.01 -28.85 2.07
N PRO A 183 1.70 -28.53 2.13
CA PRO A 183 1.16 -27.25 1.69
C PRO A 183 1.80 -26.02 2.36
N ALA A 184 2.18 -26.10 3.64
CA ALA A 184 2.74 -24.97 4.38
C ALA A 184 4.15 -24.57 3.89
N GLN A 185 4.83 -25.48 3.19
CA GLN A 185 6.17 -25.28 2.63
C GLN A 185 6.16 -25.00 1.12
N LYS A 186 4.96 -24.91 0.50
CA LYS A 186 4.86 -24.56 -0.93
C LYS A 186 5.22 -23.11 -1.20
N TYR A 187 4.96 -22.24 -0.24
CA TYR A 187 5.23 -20.81 -0.29
C TYR A 187 5.61 -20.37 1.12
N THR A 188 6.89 -20.09 1.36
CA THR A 188 7.38 -19.54 2.65
C THR A 188 7.92 -18.13 2.44
N SER A 189 7.82 -17.28 3.46
CA SER A 189 8.31 -15.90 3.40
C SER A 189 8.55 -15.35 4.81
N ALA A 190 8.92 -14.06 4.92
CA ALA A 190 8.98 -13.34 6.18
C ALA A 190 8.02 -12.15 6.21
N ARG A 191 7.47 -11.87 7.39
CA ARG A 191 6.75 -10.63 7.74
C ARG A 191 7.29 -10.12 9.06
N LEU A 192 7.99 -8.99 9.00
CA LEU A 192 8.68 -8.37 10.11
C LEU A 192 7.92 -7.12 10.56
N VAL A 193 7.82 -6.91 11.89
CA VAL A 193 7.31 -5.67 12.49
C VAL A 193 8.40 -5.09 13.40
N SER A 194 8.80 -3.82 13.24
CA SER A 194 9.91 -3.27 14.03
C SER A 194 9.60 -3.25 15.53
N ARG A 195 10.59 -3.54 16.38
CA ARG A 195 10.48 -3.32 17.83
C ARG A 195 10.42 -1.83 18.18
N GLN A 196 11.12 -1.01 17.40
CA GLN A 196 11.08 0.45 17.47
C GLN A 196 9.80 1.00 16.81
N ARG A 197 9.10 1.92 17.48
CA ARG A 197 8.03 2.75 16.87
C ARG A 197 8.61 4.04 16.28
N LEU A 198 7.87 4.76 15.43
CA LEU A 198 8.30 6.08 14.95
C LEU A 198 8.63 7.04 16.11
N ALA A 199 7.97 6.88 17.26
CA ALA A 199 8.26 7.49 18.57
C ALA A 199 8.24 9.03 18.63
N ARG A 200 7.87 9.71 17.53
CA ARG A 200 7.78 11.17 17.45
C ARG A 200 6.55 11.62 16.67
N PRO A 201 5.92 12.75 17.04
CA PRO A 201 4.83 13.34 16.27
C PRO A 201 5.30 13.96 14.95
N ARG A 202 6.62 14.16 14.79
CA ARG A 202 7.23 14.81 13.65
C ARG A 202 8.58 14.17 13.34
N GLY A 203 8.82 13.82 12.07
CA GLY A 203 10.05 13.16 11.64
C GLY A 203 10.02 12.71 10.19
N SER A 204 11.06 11.96 9.80
CA SER A 204 11.14 11.25 8.53
C SER A 204 11.69 9.83 8.75
N LEU A 205 11.16 8.87 8.00
CA LEU A 205 11.63 7.49 7.94
C LEU A 205 12.20 7.24 6.54
N VAL A 206 13.44 6.77 6.47
CA VAL A 206 14.16 6.58 5.20
C VAL A 206 14.74 5.17 5.14
N ALA A 207 14.64 4.53 3.97
CA ALA A 207 15.27 3.25 3.69
C ALA A 207 15.71 3.12 2.23
N THR A 208 16.83 2.42 1.97
CA THR A 208 17.23 2.02 0.61
C THR A 208 16.97 0.53 0.42
N LEU A 209 16.17 0.20 -0.60
CA LEU A 209 15.55 -1.11 -0.79
C LEU A 209 15.78 -1.64 -2.21
N THR A 210 16.07 -2.93 -2.36
CA THR A 210 15.83 -3.66 -3.62
C THR A 210 14.61 -4.56 -3.41
N LEU A 211 13.56 -4.32 -4.21
CA LEU A 211 12.29 -5.05 -4.15
C LEU A 211 12.24 -6.18 -5.20
N PRO A 212 11.84 -7.41 -4.85
CA PRO A 212 11.73 -8.51 -5.80
C PRO A 212 10.59 -8.26 -6.79
N SER A 213 10.90 -8.39 -8.09
CA SER A 213 9.95 -8.13 -9.19
C SER A 213 9.64 -9.41 -9.97
N ALA A 214 8.48 -10.01 -9.74
CA ALA A 214 8.01 -11.18 -10.48
C ALA A 214 6.47 -11.34 -10.45
N PRO A 215 5.86 -12.04 -11.43
CA PRO A 215 4.45 -12.43 -11.37
C PRO A 215 4.11 -13.13 -10.05
N GLY A 216 3.00 -12.76 -9.41
CA GLY A 216 2.57 -13.37 -8.15
C GLY A 216 3.41 -13.04 -6.91
N ILE A 217 4.37 -12.12 -7.00
CA ILE A 217 5.14 -11.59 -5.86
C ILE A 217 4.65 -10.17 -5.52
N TRP A 218 4.53 -9.86 -4.23
CA TRP A 218 4.07 -8.58 -3.68
C TRP A 218 4.89 -8.18 -2.44
N PRO A 219 6.07 -7.54 -2.61
CA PRO A 219 6.80 -6.93 -1.50
C PRO A 219 6.14 -5.64 -1.02
N ALA A 220 6.20 -5.40 0.30
CA ALA A 220 5.67 -4.20 0.94
C ALA A 220 6.63 -3.65 2.02
N PHE A 221 6.78 -2.33 2.04
CA PHE A 221 7.38 -1.51 3.10
C PHE A 221 6.37 -0.44 3.52
N TRP A 222 5.89 -0.53 4.75
CA TRP A 222 4.64 0.11 5.19
C TRP A 222 4.60 0.25 6.70
N LEU A 223 3.57 0.90 7.22
CA LEU A 223 3.40 1.22 8.63
C LEU A 223 2.00 0.86 9.13
N LEU A 224 1.94 0.28 10.33
CA LEU A 224 0.71 0.10 11.10
C LEU A 224 0.89 0.62 12.54
N PRO A 225 -0.20 1.03 13.21
CA PRO A 225 -0.17 1.34 14.64
C PRO A 225 0.30 0.14 15.47
N TYR A 226 0.97 0.42 16.60
CA TYR A 226 1.29 -0.62 17.59
C TYR A 226 0.02 -1.30 18.14
N GLU A 227 0.06 -2.63 18.25
CA GLU A 227 -1.07 -3.45 18.71
C GLU A 227 -1.46 -3.17 20.18
N PRO A 228 -2.76 -3.15 20.53
CA PRO A 228 -3.92 -3.36 19.67
C PRO A 228 -4.36 -2.08 18.93
N PHE A 229 -4.84 -2.27 17.70
CA PHE A 229 -5.39 -1.22 16.84
C PHE A 229 -6.60 -1.73 16.05
N THR A 230 -7.41 -0.81 15.51
CA THR A 230 -8.58 -1.11 14.69
C THR A 230 -8.32 -0.74 13.23
N TRP A 231 -8.24 -1.73 12.33
CA TRP A 231 -8.11 -1.47 10.90
C TRP A 231 -9.48 -1.20 10.24
N PRO A 232 -9.59 -0.28 9.27
CA PRO A 232 -8.58 0.70 8.86
C PRO A 232 -8.64 1.99 9.71
N THR A 233 -9.52 2.10 10.71
CA THR A 233 -9.78 3.35 11.45
C THR A 233 -8.54 4.01 12.04
N ASP A 234 -7.66 3.23 12.67
CA ASP A 234 -6.42 3.73 13.29
C ASP A 234 -5.33 4.08 12.26
N GLY A 235 -5.53 3.77 10.97
CA GLY A 235 -4.68 4.12 9.83
C GLY A 235 -3.70 3.03 9.38
N GLU A 236 -3.34 3.08 8.11
CA GLU A 236 -2.30 2.27 7.45
C GLU A 236 -1.60 3.16 6.42
N ILE A 237 -0.26 3.13 6.38
CA ILE A 237 0.57 3.96 5.49
C ILE A 237 1.51 3.06 4.72
N ASP A 238 1.31 3.00 3.40
CA ASP A 238 2.09 2.15 2.52
C ASP A 238 3.09 3.02 1.78
N ILE A 239 4.37 2.81 2.07
CA ILE A 239 5.45 3.65 1.55
C ILE A 239 5.88 3.11 0.19
N ALA A 240 6.08 1.79 0.13
CA ALA A 240 6.40 1.07 -1.08
C ALA A 240 5.67 -0.27 -1.18
N GLU A 241 4.74 -0.38 -2.12
CA GLU A 241 4.17 -1.64 -2.58
C GLU A 241 4.35 -1.81 -4.08
N THR A 242 4.77 -2.99 -4.52
CA THR A 242 4.70 -3.36 -5.94
C THR A 242 4.24 -4.80 -6.04
N TRP A 243 3.58 -5.17 -7.13
CA TRP A 243 3.14 -6.54 -7.35
C TRP A 243 3.33 -6.96 -8.79
N ASN A 244 3.36 -8.27 -9.02
CA ASN A 244 3.51 -8.87 -10.35
C ASN A 244 4.79 -8.47 -11.12
N GLY A 245 5.72 -7.74 -10.50
CA GLY A 245 6.92 -7.20 -11.12
C GLY A 245 6.62 -6.18 -12.23
N ASP A 246 5.55 -5.39 -12.11
CA ASP A 246 5.16 -4.40 -13.14
C ASP A 246 6.05 -3.13 -13.19
N GLY A 247 6.88 -2.92 -12.16
CA GLY A 247 7.76 -1.75 -12.05
C GLY A 247 7.07 -0.51 -11.49
N ILE A 248 5.83 -0.64 -11.01
CA ILE A 248 5.05 0.43 -10.40
C ILE A 248 5.06 0.27 -8.88
N ASN A 249 5.41 1.35 -8.20
CA ASN A 249 5.23 1.51 -6.77
C ASN A 249 3.89 2.16 -6.49
N HIS A 250 3.10 1.56 -5.61
CA HIS A 250 1.88 2.11 -5.08
C HIS A 250 2.20 2.64 -3.69
N SER A 251 2.10 3.95 -3.52
CA SER A 251 2.10 4.58 -2.20
C SER A 251 0.64 4.78 -1.81
N CYS A 252 0.25 4.27 -0.63
CA CYS A 252 -1.15 4.23 -0.21
C CYS A 252 -1.35 4.82 1.19
N LEU A 253 -2.58 5.24 1.46
CA LEU A 253 -3.07 5.63 2.79
C LEU A 253 -4.48 5.08 2.95
N HIS A 254 -4.72 4.26 3.97
CA HIS A 254 -6.03 3.72 4.31
C HIS A 254 -6.48 4.27 5.66
N TRP A 255 -7.76 4.66 5.79
CA TRP A 255 -8.31 5.08 7.08
C TRP A 255 -9.82 4.80 7.21
N GLY A 256 -10.39 5.05 8.38
CA GLY A 256 -11.83 5.05 8.60
C GLY A 256 -12.50 3.68 8.53
N GLN A 257 -13.45 3.48 7.60
CA GLN A 257 -14.22 2.25 7.45
C GLN A 257 -14.17 1.78 6.00
N PHE A 258 -14.06 0.48 5.77
CA PHE A 258 -14.07 -0.10 4.43
C PHE A 258 -15.48 -0.62 4.10
N THR A 259 -16.39 0.29 3.73
CA THR A 259 -17.71 -0.07 3.19
C THR A 259 -17.84 0.42 1.74
N PRO A 260 -18.72 -0.17 0.91
CA PRO A 260 -18.93 0.26 -0.48
C PRO A 260 -19.34 1.73 -0.63
N GLU A 261 -19.85 2.34 0.44
CA GLU A 261 -20.32 3.73 0.51
C GLU A 261 -19.23 4.72 0.97
N ASP A 262 -18.04 4.23 1.32
CA ASP A 262 -16.98 4.96 2.05
C ASP A 262 -15.62 4.95 1.30
N ASN A 263 -15.66 4.75 -0.02
CA ASN A 263 -14.50 4.56 -0.90
C ASN A 263 -13.51 5.75 -0.94
N TRP A 264 -13.96 6.94 -0.52
CA TRP A 264 -13.13 8.15 -0.39
C TRP A 264 -12.09 8.10 0.74
N LYS A 265 -12.07 7.02 1.55
CA LYS A 265 -11.12 6.79 2.66
C LYS A 265 -9.93 5.89 2.32
N HIS A 266 -9.64 5.76 1.04
CA HIS A 266 -8.39 5.23 0.53
C HIS A 266 -7.78 6.25 -0.43
N ARG A 267 -6.45 6.38 -0.41
CA ARG A 267 -5.67 7.22 -1.33
C ARG A 267 -4.51 6.42 -1.89
N VAL A 268 -4.31 6.47 -3.21
CA VAL A 268 -3.19 5.79 -3.88
C VAL A 268 -2.51 6.72 -4.89
N VAL A 269 -1.20 6.54 -5.05
CA VAL A 269 -0.45 6.99 -6.24
C VAL A 269 0.40 5.86 -6.78
N GLY A 270 0.13 5.46 -8.03
CA GLY A 270 1.04 4.62 -8.82
C GLY A 270 2.19 5.44 -9.41
N SER A 271 3.42 5.05 -9.10
CA SER A 271 4.66 5.67 -9.57
C SER A 271 5.57 4.64 -10.24
N PHE A 272 5.83 4.78 -11.54
CA PHE A 272 6.77 3.90 -12.24
C PHE A 272 8.21 4.20 -11.79
N ILE A 273 8.97 3.15 -11.44
CA ILE A 273 10.36 3.26 -10.99
C ILE A 273 11.31 2.64 -12.02
N PRO A 274 12.05 3.46 -12.80
CA PRO A 274 13.08 2.97 -13.71
C PRO A 274 14.13 2.13 -12.97
N GLY A 275 14.46 0.95 -13.52
CA GLY A 275 15.47 0.05 -12.96
C GLY A 275 14.98 -0.93 -11.88
N MET A 276 13.76 -0.76 -11.33
CA MET A 276 13.31 -1.61 -10.21
C MET A 276 13.21 -3.09 -10.60
N GLN A 277 12.67 -3.38 -11.78
CA GLN A 277 12.58 -4.75 -12.34
C GLN A 277 13.95 -5.40 -12.57
N GLN A 278 15.02 -4.60 -12.67
CA GLN A 278 16.40 -5.05 -12.83
C GLN A 278 17.14 -5.15 -11.48
N GLY A 279 16.42 -5.03 -10.35
CA GLY A 279 16.99 -5.13 -9.00
C GLY A 279 17.72 -3.86 -8.52
N ARG A 280 17.53 -2.71 -9.18
CA ARG A 280 18.14 -1.44 -8.76
C ARG A 280 17.73 -1.10 -7.32
N PRO A 281 18.66 -0.74 -6.42
CA PRO A 281 18.32 -0.14 -5.13
C PRO A 281 17.59 1.20 -5.32
N VAL A 282 16.50 1.39 -4.60
CA VAL A 282 15.64 2.57 -4.61
C VAL A 282 15.63 3.19 -3.22
N ARG A 283 15.74 4.51 -3.12
CA ARG A 283 15.63 5.21 -1.84
C ARG A 283 14.19 5.67 -1.62
N PHE A 284 13.55 5.13 -0.59
CA PHE A 284 12.22 5.53 -0.14
C PHE A 284 12.33 6.39 1.10
N GLU A 285 11.54 7.46 1.16
CA GLU A 285 11.41 8.33 2.34
C GLU A 285 9.93 8.65 2.58
N PHE A 286 9.53 8.63 3.85
CA PHE A 286 8.20 9.04 4.31
C PHE A 286 8.34 10.04 5.45
N ALA A 287 7.82 11.25 5.25
CA ALA A 287 7.88 12.34 6.21
C ALA A 287 6.50 12.67 6.77
N TRP A 288 6.43 12.93 8.08
CA TRP A 288 5.20 13.31 8.76
C TRP A 288 5.40 14.49 9.72
N ASP A 289 4.39 15.32 9.83
CA ASP A 289 4.31 16.46 10.75
C ASP A 289 2.92 16.51 11.38
N GLN A 290 2.77 15.90 12.56
CA GLN A 290 1.51 15.81 13.31
C GLN A 290 1.49 16.79 14.47
N ASN A 291 0.45 17.62 14.51
CA ASN A 291 0.15 18.45 15.68
C ASN A 291 -0.78 17.67 16.63
N GLU A 292 -0.18 16.98 17.60
CA GLU A 292 -0.93 16.23 18.63
C GLU A 292 -1.85 17.11 19.49
N GLN A 293 -1.61 18.43 19.57
CA GLN A 293 -2.46 19.36 20.32
C GLN A 293 -3.70 19.81 19.51
N ALA A 294 -3.62 19.78 18.18
CA ALA A 294 -4.71 20.16 17.27
C ALA A 294 -5.55 18.94 16.82
N GLY A 295 -5.96 18.10 17.76
CA GLY A 295 -6.79 16.92 17.49
C GLY A 295 -6.12 15.84 16.63
N GLY A 296 -4.78 15.83 16.55
CA GLY A 296 -4.01 14.86 15.76
C GLY A 296 -3.94 15.17 14.26
N GLN A 297 -4.41 16.34 13.81
CA GLN A 297 -4.22 16.80 12.44
C GLN A 297 -2.73 16.92 12.09
N GLY A 298 -2.41 16.76 10.81
CA GLY A 298 -1.03 16.88 10.34
C GLY A 298 -0.88 16.64 8.86
N ARG A 299 0.36 16.48 8.42
CA ARG A 299 0.76 16.42 7.02
C ARG A 299 1.69 15.24 6.79
N MET A 300 1.56 14.59 5.64
CA MET A 300 2.37 13.45 5.20
C MET A 300 2.83 13.65 3.76
N VAL A 301 4.09 13.28 3.46
CA VAL A 301 4.65 13.28 2.11
C VAL A 301 5.50 12.02 1.90
N TRP A 302 5.28 11.36 0.77
CA TRP A 302 6.01 10.18 0.31
C TRP A 302 7.00 10.58 -0.76
N TYR A 303 8.20 9.98 -0.72
CA TYR A 303 9.31 10.29 -1.61
C TYR A 303 9.94 9.02 -2.20
N ILE A 304 10.30 9.10 -3.47
CA ILE A 304 11.04 8.05 -4.19
C ILE A 304 12.24 8.70 -4.87
N ASP A 305 13.45 8.20 -4.57
CA ASP A 305 14.74 8.77 -4.99
C ASP A 305 14.81 10.31 -4.76
N GLY A 306 14.30 10.76 -3.59
CA GLY A 306 14.27 12.16 -3.14
C GLY A 306 13.18 13.05 -3.74
N ARG A 307 12.41 12.54 -4.71
CA ARG A 307 11.30 13.25 -5.38
C ARG A 307 9.99 12.97 -4.65
N PRO A 308 9.18 13.98 -4.28
CA PRO A 308 7.88 13.72 -3.70
C PRO A 308 6.93 13.13 -4.76
N VAL A 309 6.20 12.08 -4.39
CA VAL A 309 5.28 11.35 -5.29
C VAL A 309 3.82 11.46 -4.87
N MET A 310 3.57 11.58 -3.57
CA MET A 310 2.23 11.68 -2.98
C MET A 310 2.29 12.54 -1.72
N LYS A 311 1.21 13.28 -1.45
CA LYS A 311 0.92 13.87 -0.14
C LYS A 311 -0.45 13.44 0.37
N ALA A 312 -0.64 13.60 1.67
CA ALA A 312 -1.96 13.55 2.30
C ALA A 312 -1.96 14.35 3.61
N SER A 313 -3.11 14.85 4.02
CA SER A 313 -3.31 15.29 5.41
C SER A 313 -3.50 14.05 6.30
N ILE A 314 -3.08 14.09 7.56
CA ILE A 314 -3.37 13.01 8.52
C ILE A 314 -4.88 13.01 8.79
N PRO A 315 -5.60 11.91 8.47
CA PRO A 315 -7.04 11.85 8.67
C PRO A 315 -7.44 11.91 10.15
N GLN A 316 -8.62 12.48 10.41
CA GLN A 316 -9.19 12.43 11.76
C GLN A 316 -9.50 10.96 12.14
N GLY A 317 -9.03 10.54 13.32
CA GLY A 317 -9.20 9.18 13.83
C GLY A 317 -7.97 8.28 13.64
N THR A 318 -7.06 8.63 12.73
CA THR A 318 -5.76 7.97 12.61
C THR A 318 -5.01 8.05 13.94
N ARG A 319 -4.33 6.95 14.33
CA ARG A 319 -3.52 6.89 15.54
C ARG A 319 -2.40 7.93 15.47
N LYS A 320 -1.83 8.30 16.62
CA LYS A 320 -0.61 9.12 16.67
C LYS A 320 0.48 8.46 15.84
N MET A 321 1.12 9.21 14.94
CA MET A 321 2.22 8.69 14.11
C MET A 321 3.35 8.13 14.96
N ALA A 322 3.61 8.74 16.13
CA ALA A 322 4.56 8.26 17.12
C ALA A 322 4.35 6.79 17.55
N ASP A 323 3.12 6.27 17.47
CA ASP A 323 2.78 4.90 17.85
C ASP A 323 2.86 3.89 16.70
N PHE A 324 3.19 4.30 15.47
CA PHE A 324 3.32 3.37 14.35
C PHE A 324 4.63 2.57 14.41
N ASN A 325 4.54 1.30 14.02
CA ASN A 325 5.66 0.41 13.74
C ASN A 325 5.90 0.32 12.23
N ILE A 326 7.13 -0.05 11.87
CA ILE A 326 7.53 -0.36 10.49
C ILE A 326 7.20 -1.82 10.21
N LEU A 327 6.67 -2.11 9.02
CA LEU A 327 6.47 -3.45 8.52
C LEU A 327 7.23 -3.67 7.21
N LEU A 328 7.76 -4.89 7.08
CA LEU A 328 8.44 -5.40 5.89
C LEU A 328 7.92 -6.82 5.62
N ASN A 329 7.46 -7.11 4.40
CA ASN A 329 7.13 -8.47 4.00
C ASN A 329 7.27 -8.69 2.49
N ILE A 330 7.23 -9.95 2.09
CA ILE A 330 6.96 -10.37 0.72
C ILE A 330 5.73 -11.29 0.74
N ALA A 331 4.58 -10.79 0.33
CA ALA A 331 3.41 -11.59 0.06
C ALA A 331 3.54 -12.32 -1.28
N MET A 332 2.83 -13.44 -1.42
CA MET A 332 2.84 -14.32 -2.58
C MET A 332 1.39 -14.65 -2.96
N GLY A 333 1.01 -14.40 -4.21
CA GLY A 333 -0.39 -14.42 -4.62
C GLY A 333 -1.22 -13.31 -3.96
N GLY A 334 -2.49 -13.59 -3.69
CA GLY A 334 -3.43 -12.62 -3.13
C GLY A 334 -4.20 -11.79 -4.16
N ASN A 335 -5.07 -10.92 -3.65
CA ASN A 335 -6.05 -10.16 -4.45
C ASN A 335 -5.37 -9.27 -5.50
N VAL A 336 -4.32 -8.53 -5.11
CA VAL A 336 -3.61 -7.58 -5.98
C VAL A 336 -2.83 -8.26 -7.10
N THR A 337 -2.40 -9.52 -6.92
CA THR A 337 -1.71 -10.26 -8.00
C THR A 337 -2.66 -10.77 -9.08
N GLN A 338 -3.98 -10.61 -8.90
CA GLN A 338 -5.03 -11.02 -9.85
C GLN A 338 -4.99 -12.52 -10.15
N GLY A 339 -4.77 -13.34 -9.12
CA GLY A 339 -4.71 -14.80 -9.22
C GLY A 339 -3.42 -15.36 -9.81
N LYS A 340 -2.42 -14.52 -10.11
CA LYS A 340 -1.08 -14.98 -10.48
C LYS A 340 -0.36 -15.56 -9.27
N THR A 341 0.26 -16.71 -9.47
CA THR A 341 1.16 -17.35 -8.50
C THR A 341 2.60 -17.23 -8.98
N PRO A 342 3.59 -17.16 -8.07
CA PRO A 342 4.99 -17.10 -8.45
C PRO A 342 5.50 -18.44 -8.99
N ALA A 343 6.47 -18.38 -9.89
CA ALA A 343 7.19 -19.56 -10.36
C ALA A 343 8.01 -20.19 -9.22
N GLN A 344 8.44 -21.45 -9.37
CA GLN A 344 9.37 -22.06 -8.43
C GLN A 344 10.69 -21.28 -8.40
N GLY A 345 11.17 -20.91 -7.22
CA GLY A 345 12.35 -20.07 -7.09
C GLY A 345 12.45 -19.34 -5.75
N VAL A 346 13.35 -18.37 -5.71
CA VAL A 346 13.71 -17.57 -4.54
C VAL A 346 13.64 -16.10 -4.92
N TYR A 347 13.03 -15.29 -4.07
CA TYR A 347 12.76 -13.87 -4.30
C TYR A 347 13.20 -13.06 -3.08
N ASP A 348 14.26 -12.27 -3.24
CA ASP A 348 14.88 -11.52 -2.14
C ASP A 348 14.46 -10.05 -2.15
N PHE A 349 14.03 -9.57 -0.98
CA PHE A 349 13.88 -8.17 -0.63
C PHE A 349 15.06 -7.79 0.26
N VAL A 350 15.93 -6.92 -0.26
CA VAL A 350 17.16 -6.47 0.42
C VAL A 350 16.96 -5.05 0.96
N VAL A 351 17.26 -4.86 2.25
CA VAL A 351 17.29 -3.56 2.93
C VAL A 351 18.74 -3.20 3.21
N TYR A 352 19.21 -2.09 2.63
CA TYR A 352 20.61 -1.65 2.71
C TYR A 352 20.87 -0.68 3.88
N ASP A 353 19.99 0.30 4.05
CA ASP A 353 19.93 1.18 5.21
C ASP A 353 18.47 1.42 5.62
N MET A 354 18.24 1.64 6.90
CA MET A 354 16.95 2.10 7.42
C MET A 354 17.16 2.94 8.69
N LYS A 355 16.61 4.16 8.70
CA LYS A 355 16.82 5.15 9.77
C LYS A 355 15.65 6.12 9.91
N MET A 356 15.50 6.68 11.10
CA MET A 356 14.55 7.77 11.38
C MET A 356 15.29 9.07 11.70
N LEU A 357 14.77 10.16 11.15
CA LEU A 357 15.38 11.48 11.14
C LEU A 357 14.51 12.54 11.80
N ASP A 358 15.12 13.51 12.46
CA ASP A 358 14.48 14.69 13.05
C ASP A 358 13.81 15.61 12.01
N GLN A 359 14.21 15.48 10.75
CA GLN A 359 13.70 16.22 9.60
C GLN A 359 13.92 15.45 8.29
N PRO A 360 13.16 15.73 7.22
CA PRO A 360 13.36 15.09 5.92
C PRO A 360 14.73 15.36 5.28
N GLU A 361 15.20 14.45 4.44
CA GLU A 361 16.47 14.61 3.73
C GLU A 361 16.41 15.76 2.69
N ASN A 362 17.59 16.23 2.28
CA ASN A 362 17.76 17.14 1.15
C ASN A 362 17.00 18.50 1.25
N GLY A 363 16.76 19.00 2.47
CA GLY A 363 16.18 20.33 2.69
C GLY A 363 15.31 20.48 3.94
N GLY A 364 15.10 19.40 4.71
CA GLY A 364 14.43 19.45 6.00
C GLY A 364 13.00 19.98 5.90
N TRP A 365 12.57 20.67 6.95
CA TRP A 365 11.20 21.16 7.07
C TRP A 365 10.82 22.23 6.03
N GLN A 366 11.77 23.03 5.55
CA GLN A 366 11.49 24.00 4.48
C GLN A 366 11.15 23.30 3.16
N LYS A 367 11.85 22.22 2.81
CA LYS A 367 11.53 21.39 1.64
C LYS A 367 10.20 20.66 1.83
N PHE A 368 9.96 20.08 3.00
CA PHE A 368 8.68 19.45 3.35
C PHE A 368 7.50 20.41 3.19
N ASP A 369 7.63 21.64 3.70
CA ASP A 369 6.60 22.67 3.55
C ASP A 369 6.35 23.02 2.09
N HIS A 370 7.39 23.18 1.27
CA HIS A 370 7.24 23.40 -0.17
C HIS A 370 6.55 22.22 -0.86
N ASP A 371 7.08 21.01 -0.68
CA ASP A 371 6.62 19.79 -1.33
C ASP A 371 5.18 19.45 -0.93
N PHE A 372 4.78 19.69 0.33
CA PHE A 372 3.38 19.50 0.74
C PHE A 372 2.42 20.45 0.00
N HIS A 373 2.85 21.64 -0.39
CA HIS A 373 1.99 22.54 -1.18
C HIS A 373 1.98 22.15 -2.68
N THR A 374 3.11 21.70 -3.24
CA THR A 374 3.27 21.47 -4.69
C THR A 374 3.00 20.03 -5.16
N THR A 375 3.11 19.03 -4.30
CA THR A 375 2.91 17.61 -4.65
C THR A 375 1.44 17.29 -4.87
N ARG A 376 1.15 16.31 -5.73
CA ARG A 376 -0.19 15.74 -5.92
C ARG A 376 -0.69 15.05 -4.64
N GLU A 377 -1.97 15.23 -4.34
CA GLU A 377 -2.66 14.36 -3.39
C GLU A 377 -2.94 12.99 -4.04
N GLY A 378 -3.14 11.95 -3.23
CA GLY A 378 -3.48 10.62 -3.76
C GLY A 378 -4.87 10.56 -4.39
N ASP A 379 -5.03 9.69 -5.38
CA ASP A 379 -6.30 9.48 -6.06
C ASP A 379 -7.24 8.66 -5.15
N THR A 380 -8.54 8.98 -5.13
CA THR A 380 -9.55 8.13 -4.49
C THR A 380 -9.85 6.91 -5.36
N MET A 381 -10.06 5.74 -4.75
CA MET A 381 -10.47 4.50 -5.46
C MET A 381 -11.98 4.25 -5.45
#